data_AF-A0A2S9YB06-F1
#
_entry.id   AF-A0A2S9YB06-F1
#
_cell.length_a   1.000
_cell.length_b   1.000
_cell.length_c   1.000
_cell.angle_alpha   90.00
_cell.angle_beta   90.00
_cell.angle_gamma   90.00
#
_symmetry.space_group_name_H-M   'P 1'
#
loop_
_entity.id
_entity.type
_entity.pdbx_description
1 polymer ?
#
loop_
_entity_poly.entity_id
_entity_poly.type
_entity_poly.pdbx_seq_one_letter_code
_entity_poly.pdbx_strand_id
1 'polypeptide(L)'
;MARARKRKKQGGPREFDPSRWAHAVFALFAGISAWAFSHLVEDVWGFLWARWPQYVGRPSELWAQSIGAAVGIALIVWVWSRERYFKFVSETATEVSQIIWPTRAETRAATVVVVVITLICAGILSLMDASWSRLTDWLYAL
;
A
#
# COMPACT_ATOMS: atom_id res chain seq x y z
N MET A 1 -17.51 49.62 -31.17
CA MET A 1 -17.59 48.72 -30.00
C MET A 1 -16.93 47.38 -30.33
N ALA A 2 -15.63 47.22 -30.06
CA ALA A 2 -14.90 45.99 -30.36
C ALA A 2 -14.90 45.08 -29.13
N ARG A 3 -15.64 43.96 -29.18
CA ARG A 3 -15.60 42.92 -28.13
C ARG A 3 -14.27 42.18 -28.23
N ALA A 4 -13.36 42.46 -27.29
CA ALA A 4 -12.13 41.72 -27.11
C ALA A 4 -12.45 40.25 -26.79
N ARG A 5 -12.28 39.38 -27.77
CA ARG A 5 -12.40 37.92 -27.65
C ARG A 5 -11.28 37.43 -26.73
N LYS A 6 -11.59 37.15 -25.46
CA LYS A 6 -10.63 36.56 -24.50
C LYS A 6 -10.09 35.26 -25.10
N ARG A 7 -8.83 35.28 -25.53
CA ARG A 7 -8.11 34.13 -26.09
C ARG A 7 -7.83 33.16 -24.95
N LYS A 8 -8.48 31.99 -24.98
CA LYS A 8 -8.27 30.88 -24.05
C LYS A 8 -6.82 30.40 -24.21
N LYS A 9 -5.93 30.77 -23.29
CA LYS A 9 -4.56 30.23 -23.25
C LYS A 9 -4.64 28.76 -22.80
N GLN A 10 -4.66 27.86 -23.78
CA GLN A 10 -4.39 26.44 -23.59
C GLN A 10 -2.93 26.18 -24.00
N GLY A 11 -2.17 25.46 -23.17
CA GLY A 11 -0.91 24.82 -23.59
C GLY A 11 0.38 25.29 -22.92
N GLY A 12 0.40 25.50 -21.60
CA GLY A 12 1.66 25.47 -20.83
C GLY A 12 1.94 24.05 -20.31
N PRO A 13 3.20 23.69 -19.97
CA PRO A 13 3.50 22.45 -19.25
C PRO A 13 2.57 22.37 -18.03
N ARG A 14 1.88 21.25 -17.85
CA ARG A 14 0.98 21.06 -16.71
C ARG A 14 1.84 21.14 -15.43
N GLU A 15 1.69 22.23 -14.68
CA GLU A 15 2.25 22.34 -13.34
C GLU A 15 1.74 21.16 -12.50
N PHE A 16 2.65 20.54 -11.74
CA PHE A 16 2.29 19.43 -10.86
C PHE A 16 1.33 19.97 -9.80
N ASP A 17 0.09 19.49 -9.80
CA ASP A 17 -0.94 19.88 -8.84
C ASP A 17 -1.11 18.78 -7.79
N PRO A 18 -0.55 18.93 -6.58
CA PRO A 18 -0.59 17.89 -5.54
C PRO A 18 -2.01 17.58 -5.06
N SER A 19 -2.93 18.55 -5.16
CA SER A 19 -4.31 18.40 -4.66
C SER A 19 -5.09 17.32 -5.43
N ARG A 20 -4.84 17.20 -6.74
CA ARG A 20 -5.47 16.18 -7.60
C ARG A 20 -5.02 14.77 -7.25
N TRP A 21 -3.75 14.61 -6.89
CA TRP A 21 -3.21 13.34 -6.41
C TRP A 21 -3.75 12.98 -5.04
N ALA A 22 -3.95 13.96 -4.15
CA ALA A 22 -4.60 13.72 -2.86
C ALA A 22 -6.02 13.18 -3.04
N HIS A 23 -6.84 13.77 -3.91
CA HIS A 23 -8.18 13.25 -4.22
C HIS A 23 -8.15 11.82 -4.78
N ALA A 24 -7.20 11.50 -5.67
CA ALA A 24 -7.04 10.15 -6.21
C ALA A 24 -6.68 9.13 -5.13
N VAL A 25 -5.81 9.51 -4.18
CA VAL A 25 -5.45 8.68 -3.03
C VAL A 25 -6.66 8.41 -2.15
N PHE A 26 -7.44 9.44 -1.78
CA PHE A 26 -8.66 9.24 -0.98
C PHE A 26 -9.70 8.38 -1.70
N ALA A 27 -9.84 8.50 -3.03
CA ALA A 27 -10.74 7.64 -3.79
C ALA A 27 -10.30 6.17 -3.78
N LEU A 28 -9.00 5.89 -3.91
CA LEU A 28 -8.46 4.53 -3.80
C LEU A 28 -8.67 3.96 -2.40
N PHE A 29 -8.38 4.75 -1.36
CA PHE A 29 -8.63 4.34 0.03
C PHE A 29 -10.11 4.13 0.32
N ALA A 30 -11.02 4.87 -0.32
CA ALA A 30 -12.46 4.63 -0.22
C ALA A 30 -12.83 3.26 -0.79
N GLY A 31 -12.28 2.88 -1.94
CA GLY A 31 -12.50 1.55 -2.53
C GLY A 31 -11.95 0.42 -1.66
N ILE A 32 -10.72 0.57 -1.17
CA ILE A 32 -10.07 -0.43 -0.28
C ILE A 32 -10.86 -0.56 1.04
N SER A 33 -11.25 0.57 1.64
CA SER A 33 -12.06 0.60 2.86
C SER A 33 -13.42 -0.06 2.64
N ALA A 34 -14.08 0.24 1.52
CA ALA A 34 -15.37 -0.38 1.18
C ALA A 34 -15.26 -1.92 1.10
N TRP A 35 -14.23 -2.42 0.41
CA TRP A 35 -13.97 -3.85 0.29
C TRP A 35 -13.59 -4.50 1.62
N ALA A 36 -12.73 -3.85 2.42
CA ALA A 36 -12.33 -4.37 3.71
C ALA A 36 -13.52 -4.43 4.70
N PHE A 37 -14.31 -3.36 4.79
CA PHE A 37 -15.46 -3.31 5.68
C PHE A 37 -16.60 -4.23 5.23
N SER A 38 -16.80 -4.46 3.92
CA SER A 38 -17.80 -5.43 3.46
C SER A 38 -17.49 -6.84 3.96
N HIS A 39 -16.24 -7.28 3.85
CA HIS A 39 -15.80 -8.61 4.31
C HIS A 39 -15.76 -8.69 5.84
N LEU A 40 -15.31 -7.64 6.53
CA LEU A 40 -15.33 -7.61 7.99
C LEU A 40 -16.74 -7.74 8.57
N VAL A 41 -17.74 -7.10 7.97
CA VAL A 41 -19.13 -7.19 8.43
C VAL A 41 -19.68 -8.61 8.21
N GLU A 42 -19.37 -9.24 7.09
CA GLU A 42 -19.75 -10.64 6.82
C GLU A 42 -19.13 -11.62 7.80
N ASP A 43 -17.81 -11.51 8.03
CA ASP A 43 -17.09 -12.40 8.93
C ASP A 43 -17.59 -12.26 10.37
N VAL A 44 -17.79 -11.02 10.83
CA VAL A 44 -18.32 -10.74 12.17
C VAL A 44 -19.75 -11.26 12.31
N TRP A 45 -20.61 -11.06 11.31
CA TRP A 45 -21.99 -11.53 11.33
C TRP A 45 -22.09 -13.06 11.26
N GLY A 46 -21.25 -13.69 10.43
CA GLY A 46 -21.13 -15.14 10.32
C GLY A 46 -20.65 -15.77 11.63
N PHE A 47 -19.66 -15.16 12.28
CA PHE A 47 -19.17 -15.58 13.59
C PHE A 47 -20.25 -15.44 14.67
N LEU A 48 -20.95 -14.30 14.72
CA LEU A 48 -22.06 -14.05 15.65
C LEU A 48 -23.20 -15.07 15.49
N TRP A 49 -23.58 -15.38 14.24
CA TRP A 49 -24.56 -16.42 13.94
C TRP A 49 -24.08 -17.80 14.40
N ALA A 50 -22.82 -18.17 14.14
CA ALA A 50 -22.26 -19.45 14.56
C ALA A 50 -22.27 -19.64 16.10
N ARG A 51 -22.06 -18.56 16.85
CA ARG A 51 -21.99 -18.61 18.32
C ARG A 51 -23.35 -18.44 19.02
N TRP A 52 -24.29 -17.69 18.44
CA TRP A 52 -25.60 -17.33 19.02
C TRP A 52 -26.75 -17.41 18.00
N PRO A 53 -27.10 -18.61 17.50
CA PRO A 53 -28.09 -18.77 16.42
C PRO A 53 -29.53 -18.43 16.83
N GLN A 54 -29.82 -18.30 18.13
CA GLN A 54 -31.16 -18.00 18.66
C GLN A 54 -31.48 -16.49 18.65
N TYR A 55 -30.46 -15.63 18.57
CA TYR A 55 -30.60 -14.17 18.74
C TYR A 55 -30.25 -13.38 17.47
N VAL A 56 -29.42 -13.95 16.60
CA VAL A 56 -28.96 -13.32 15.36
C VAL A 56 -29.69 -13.99 14.21
N GLY A 57 -30.14 -13.25 13.19
CA GLY A 57 -30.77 -13.83 11.98
C GLY A 57 -29.75 -14.38 10.98
N ARG A 58 -30.19 -15.25 10.07
CA ARG A 58 -29.30 -15.87 9.05
C ARG A 58 -28.53 -14.78 8.28
N PRO A 59 -27.20 -14.91 8.10
CA PRO A 59 -26.41 -13.96 7.34
C PRO A 59 -27.00 -13.76 5.95
N SER A 60 -27.35 -12.52 5.60
CA SER A 60 -27.73 -12.15 4.25
C SER A 60 -26.59 -11.35 3.64
N GLU A 61 -25.95 -11.96 2.65
CA GLU A 61 -24.74 -11.46 2.00
C GLU A 61 -24.93 -10.04 1.44
N LEU A 62 -26.07 -9.78 0.77
CA LEU A 62 -26.40 -8.47 0.21
C LEU A 62 -26.47 -7.34 1.25
N TRP A 63 -27.04 -7.59 2.43
CA TRP A 63 -27.17 -6.57 3.47
C TRP A 63 -25.84 -6.33 4.19
N ALA A 64 -25.07 -7.38 4.45
CA ALA A 64 -23.75 -7.26 5.05
C ALA A 64 -22.78 -6.46 4.17
N GLN A 65 -22.72 -6.78 2.87
CA GLN A 65 -21.85 -6.07 1.93
C GLN A 65 -22.24 -4.61 1.75
N SER A 66 -23.53 -4.33 1.60
CA SER A 66 -24.01 -2.96 1.39
C SER A 66 -23.77 -2.06 2.61
N ILE A 67 -24.03 -2.56 3.83
CA ILE A 67 -23.79 -1.83 5.07
C ILE A 67 -22.28 -1.61 5.28
N GLY A 68 -21.47 -2.67 5.12
CA GLY A 68 -20.02 -2.58 5.27
C GLY A 68 -19.40 -1.61 4.26
N ALA A 69 -19.79 -1.70 2.98
CA ALA A 69 -19.32 -0.78 1.95
C ALA A 69 -19.74 0.67 2.24
N ALA A 70 -21.00 0.91 2.63
CA ALA A 70 -21.50 2.24 2.95
C ALA A 70 -20.75 2.87 4.12
N VAL A 71 -20.52 2.12 5.20
CA VAL A 71 -19.73 2.57 6.36
C VAL A 71 -18.28 2.83 5.96
N GLY A 72 -17.66 1.91 5.21
CA GLY A 72 -16.28 2.06 4.74
C GLY A 72 -16.05 3.30 3.88
N ILE A 73 -16.99 3.62 2.97
CA ILE A 73 -16.94 4.84 2.16
C ILE A 73 -17.21 6.07 3.01
N ALA A 74 -18.22 6.04 3.88
CA ALA A 74 -18.58 7.18 4.73
C ALA A 74 -17.42 7.61 5.64
N LEU A 75 -16.70 6.64 6.22
CA LEU A 75 -15.50 6.91 7.02
C LEU A 75 -14.42 7.63 6.21
N ILE A 76 -14.16 7.19 4.98
CA ILE A 76 -13.14 7.82 4.13
C ILE A 76 -13.57 9.22 3.68
N VAL A 77 -14.84 9.42 3.33
CA VAL A 77 -15.38 10.76 3.03
C VAL A 77 -15.26 11.69 4.23
N TRP A 78 -15.48 11.16 5.44
CA TRP A 78 -15.29 11.91 6.68
C TRP A 78 -13.83 12.23 6.97
N VAL A 79 -12.89 11.34 6.64
CA VAL A 79 -11.45 11.64 6.73
C VAL A 79 -11.04 12.67 5.69
N TRP A 80 -11.59 12.61 4.48
CA TRP A 80 -11.29 13.53 3.39
C TRP A 80 -11.70 14.98 3.71
N SER A 81 -12.79 15.19 4.45
CA SER A 81 -13.22 16.55 4.84
C SER A 81 -12.31 17.20 5.89
N ARG A 82 -11.41 16.45 6.54
CA ARG A 82 -10.49 16.97 7.55
C ARG A 82 -9.21 17.48 6.88
N GLU A 83 -9.00 18.78 6.98
CA GLU A 83 -7.85 19.50 6.40
C GLU A 83 -6.49 18.89 6.79
N ARG A 84 -6.34 18.44 8.05
CA ARG A 84 -5.09 17.82 8.54
C ARG A 84 -4.65 16.64 7.66
N TYR A 85 -5.57 15.73 7.35
CA TYR A 85 -5.26 14.52 6.59
C TYR A 85 -5.09 14.84 5.11
N PHE A 86 -5.92 15.73 4.57
CA PHE A 86 -5.79 16.15 3.19
C PHE A 86 -4.45 16.85 2.92
N LYS A 87 -4.05 17.75 3.84
CA LYS A 87 -2.76 18.46 3.79
C LYS A 87 -1.59 17.47 3.84
N PHE A 88 -1.61 16.53 4.77
CA PHE A 88 -0.56 15.50 4.90
C PHE A 88 -0.36 14.69 3.59
N VAL A 89 -1.46 14.26 2.96
CA VAL A 89 -1.39 13.52 1.69
C VAL A 89 -0.85 14.41 0.56
N SER A 90 -1.26 15.68 0.51
CA SER A 90 -0.77 16.63 -0.50
C SER A 90 0.73 16.96 -0.35
N GLU A 91 1.21 17.07 0.90
CA GLU A 91 2.64 17.24 1.20
C GLU A 91 3.43 16.00 0.78
N THR A 92 2.95 14.81 1.14
CA THR A 92 3.57 13.54 0.72
C THR A 92 3.64 13.42 -0.81
N ALA A 93 2.58 13.80 -1.54
CA ALA A 93 2.59 13.80 -3.00
C ALA A 93 3.63 14.79 -3.56
N THR A 94 3.83 15.92 -2.89
CA THR A 94 4.85 16.92 -3.25
C THR A 94 6.25 16.37 -3.03
N GLU A 95 6.52 15.74 -1.88
CA GLU A 95 7.81 15.11 -1.57
C GLU A 95 8.12 13.97 -2.56
N VAL A 96 7.14 13.11 -2.85
CA VAL A 96 7.30 12.00 -3.81
C VAL A 96 7.61 12.52 -5.22
N SER A 97 7.10 13.71 -5.59
CA SER A 97 7.39 14.32 -6.89
C SER A 97 8.85 14.76 -7.05
N GLN A 98 9.55 14.94 -5.92
CA GLN A 98 10.96 15.32 -5.89
C GLN A 98 11.89 14.10 -5.89
N ILE A 99 11.35 12.89 -5.67
CA ILE A 99 12.14 11.66 -5.66
C ILE A 99 12.57 11.31 -7.09
N ILE A 100 13.87 11.22 -7.31
CA ILE A 100 14.44 10.70 -8.55
C ILE A 100 14.35 9.18 -8.49
N TRP A 101 13.37 8.61 -9.21
CA TRP A 101 13.21 7.17 -9.30
C TRP A 101 14.36 6.56 -10.12
N PRO A 102 14.97 5.46 -9.65
CA PRO A 102 16.12 4.86 -10.32
C PRO A 102 15.72 4.35 -11.70
N THR A 103 16.64 4.46 -12.64
CA THR A 103 16.43 3.89 -13.97
C THR A 103 16.53 2.35 -13.91
N ARG A 104 15.91 1.65 -14.87
CA ARG A 104 15.99 0.18 -14.95
C ARG A 104 17.44 -0.34 -14.97
N ALA A 105 18.38 0.46 -15.51
CA ALA A 105 19.79 0.12 -15.55
C ALA A 105 20.42 0.20 -14.15
N GLU A 106 20.15 1.26 -13.40
CA GLU A 106 20.60 1.43 -12.01
C GLU A 106 20.03 0.34 -11.10
N THR A 107 18.73 0.02 -11.24
CA THR A 107 18.09 -1.06 -10.47
C THR A 107 18.79 -2.40 -10.73
N ARG A 108 19.10 -2.72 -12.00
CA ARG A 108 19.82 -3.95 -12.35
C ARG A 108 21.22 -3.97 -11.75
N ALA A 109 21.97 -2.86 -11.85
CA ALA A 109 23.30 -2.77 -11.27
C ALA A 109 23.26 -3.00 -9.75
N ALA A 110 22.33 -2.37 -9.04
CA ALA A 110 22.14 -2.58 -7.61
C ALA A 110 21.81 -4.04 -7.27
N THR A 111 20.90 -4.69 -8.01
CA THR A 111 20.58 -6.11 -7.78
C THR A 111 21.77 -7.03 -8.00
N VAL A 112 22.58 -6.78 -9.04
CA VAL A 112 23.80 -7.57 -9.32
C VAL A 112 24.80 -7.45 -8.18
N VAL A 113 25.00 -6.24 -7.65
CA VAL A 113 25.89 -6.02 -6.50
C VAL A 113 25.42 -6.81 -5.28
N VAL A 114 24.12 -6.77 -4.96
CA VAL A 114 23.56 -7.53 -3.83
C VAL A 114 23.74 -9.04 -4.03
N VAL A 115 23.50 -9.55 -5.24
CA VAL A 115 23.71 -10.98 -5.55
C VAL A 115 25.18 -11.38 -5.37
N VAL A 116 26.12 -10.57 -5.84
CA VAL A 116 27.55 -10.87 -5.69
C VAL A 116 27.97 -10.88 -4.22
N ILE A 117 27.57 -9.87 -3.44
CA ILE A 117 27.92 -9.79 -2.01
C ILE A 117 27.32 -10.96 -1.24
N THR A 118 26.05 -11.30 -1.49
CA THR A 118 25.39 -12.43 -0.83
C THR A 118 26.05 -13.77 -1.18
N LEU A 119 26.51 -13.97 -2.42
CA LEU A 119 27.30 -15.15 -2.80
C LEU A 119 28.64 -15.23 -2.07
N ILE A 120 29.34 -14.10 -1.91
CA ILE A 120 30.60 -14.06 -1.15
C ILE A 120 30.34 -14.41 0.31
N CYS A 121 29.34 -13.79 0.94
CA CYS A 121 28.96 -14.09 2.32
C CYS A 121 28.58 -15.57 2.49
N ALA A 122 27.78 -16.12 1.58
CA ALA A 122 27.39 -17.52 1.58
C ALA A 122 28.61 -18.45 1.43
N GLY A 123 29.57 -18.09 0.58
CA GLY A 123 30.82 -18.85 0.43
C GLY A 123 31.66 -18.88 1.70
N ILE A 124 31.81 -17.73 2.37
CA ILE A 124 32.55 -17.64 3.64
C ILE A 124 31.85 -18.46 4.74
N LEU A 125 30.53 -18.32 4.86
CA LEU A 125 29.74 -19.11 5.81
C LEU A 125 29.87 -20.61 5.54
N SER A 126 29.75 -21.02 4.29
CA SER A 126 29.91 -22.44 3.90
C SER A 126 31.30 -22.98 4.26
N LEU A 127 32.35 -22.19 4.09
CA LEU A 127 33.70 -22.58 4.48
C LEU A 127 33.84 -22.71 6.00
N MET A 128 33.28 -21.78 6.75
CA MET A 128 33.28 -21.80 8.22
C MET A 128 32.53 -23.03 8.74
N ASP A 129 31.33 -23.29 8.22
CA ASP A 129 30.52 -24.45 8.60
C ASP A 129 31.25 -25.77 8.30
N ALA A 130 31.88 -25.87 7.12
CA ALA A 130 32.65 -27.06 6.74
C ALA A 130 33.92 -27.24 7.58
N SER A 131 34.55 -26.14 8.02
CA SER A 131 35.71 -26.20 8.91
C SER A 131 35.30 -26.66 10.30
N TRP A 132 34.18 -26.15 10.80
CA TRP A 132 33.66 -26.50 12.11
C TRP A 132 33.15 -27.93 12.19
N SER A 133 32.48 -28.42 11.15
CA SER A 133 32.10 -29.84 11.02
C SER A 133 33.32 -30.75 11.15
N ARG A 134 34.37 -30.50 10.34
CA ARG A 134 35.59 -31.33 10.38
C ARG A 134 36.32 -31.29 11.72
N LEU A 135 36.37 -30.11 12.34
CA LEU A 135 37.01 -29.95 13.64
C LEU A 135 36.24 -30.69 14.73
N THR A 136 34.92 -30.60 14.69
CA THR A 136 34.03 -31.28 15.64
C THR A 136 34.08 -32.80 15.45
N ASP A 137 34.09 -33.29 14.21
CA ASP A 137 34.23 -34.71 13.90
C ASP A 137 35.58 -35.27 14.39
N TRP A 138 36.67 -34.51 14.24
CA TRP A 138 37.98 -34.88 14.77
C TRP A 138 37.98 -34.93 16.31
N LEU A 139 37.34 -33.96 16.97
CA LEU A 139 37.27 -33.90 18.42
C LEU A 139 36.46 -35.07 19.01
N TYR A 140 35.35 -35.46 18.38
CA TYR A 140 34.55 -36.59 18.84
C TYR A 140 35.18 -37.96 18.53
N ALA A 141 36.14 -38.02 17.60
CA ALA A 141 36.88 -39.23 17.27
C ALA A 141 38.11 -39.47 18.17
N LEU A 142 38.50 -38.48 18.97
CA LEU A 142 39.58 -38.56 19.98
C LEU A 142 39.05 -39.16 21.29
#